data_AF-A0A5K6CRY7-F1
#
_entry.id   AF-A0A5K6CRY7-F1
#
_cell.length_a   1.000
_cell.length_b   1.000
_cell.length_c   1.000
_cell.angle_alpha   90.00
_cell.angle_beta   90.00
_cell.angle_gamma   90.00
#
_symmetry.space_group_name_H-M   'P 1'
#
loop_
_entity.id
_entity.type
_entity.pdbx_description
1 polymer ?
#
loop_
_entity_poly.entity_id
_entity_poly.type
_entity_poly.pdbx_seq_one_letter_code
_entity_poly.pdbx_strand_id
1 'polypeptide(L)'
;MAFIFKEVQHRTVAPVIIDEDKCIADKGCTVCVDVCPMDLLAIDPTTQKAFMQFDECWYCMPCEKDCPTDAVKVNIPYLLK
;
A
#
# COMPACT_ATOMS: atom_id res chain seq x y z
N MET A 1 -0.49 40.21 4.20
CA MET A 1 -0.47 39.01 3.34
C MET A 1 -1.25 37.91 4.06
N ALA A 2 -2.46 37.59 3.60
CA ALA A 2 -3.28 36.54 4.20
C ALA A 2 -2.90 35.19 3.57
N PHE A 3 -2.23 34.33 4.35
CA PHE A 3 -2.00 32.95 3.95
C PHE A 3 -3.32 32.20 4.14
N ILE A 4 -4.02 31.97 3.04
CA ILE A 4 -5.19 31.11 2.99
C ILE A 4 -4.65 29.67 3.03
N PHE A 5 -4.69 29.03 4.19
CA PHE A 5 -4.49 27.60 4.31
C PHE A 5 -5.66 26.91 3.61
N LYS A 6 -5.44 26.47 2.37
CA LYS A 6 -6.42 25.69 1.63
C LYS A 6 -6.42 24.29 2.25
N GLU A 7 -7.46 23.98 3.03
CA GLU A 7 -7.65 22.62 3.55
C GLU A 7 -7.76 21.64 2.38
N VAL A 8 -6.73 20.83 2.19
CA VAL A 8 -6.74 19.74 1.19
C VAL A 8 -7.55 18.60 1.81
N GLN A 9 -8.87 18.64 1.64
CA GLN A 9 -9.83 17.63 2.09
C GLN A 9 -9.73 16.29 1.31
N HIS A 10 -8.77 16.16 0.39
CA HIS A 10 -8.64 14.98 -0.45
C HIS A 10 -7.60 14.03 0.17
N ARG A 11 -8.00 13.25 1.19
CA ARG A 11 -7.26 12.02 1.50
C ARG A 11 -7.35 11.14 0.26
N THR A 12 -6.26 10.99 -0.45
CA THR A 12 -6.17 10.11 -1.61
C THR A 12 -6.53 8.69 -1.17
N VAL A 13 -7.25 7.96 -2.02
CA VAL A 13 -7.51 6.52 -1.83
C VAL A 13 -6.18 5.83 -1.53
N ALA A 14 -6.18 4.89 -0.58
CA ALA A 14 -4.97 4.14 -0.22
C ALA A 14 -4.24 3.67 -1.49
N PRO A 15 -2.99 4.13 -1.71
CA PRO A 15 -2.31 3.89 -2.97
C PRO A 15 -1.92 2.43 -3.18
N VAL A 16 -1.98 1.60 -2.14
CA VAL A 16 -1.83 0.15 -2.23
C VAL A 16 -3.12 -0.51 -1.73
N ILE A 17 -3.70 -1.38 -2.56
CA ILE A 17 -4.87 -2.20 -2.22
C ILE A 17 -4.43 -3.66 -2.14
N ILE A 18 -4.94 -4.37 -1.14
CA ILE A 18 -4.64 -5.79 -0.92
C ILE A 18 -5.92 -6.61 -1.03
N ASP A 19 -5.88 -7.63 -1.89
CA ASP A 19 -6.90 -8.64 -2.08
C ASP A 19 -6.71 -9.74 -1.02
N GLU A 20 -7.55 -9.73 0.02
CA GLU A 20 -7.45 -10.64 1.16
C GLU A 20 -7.63 -12.13 0.76
N ASP A 21 -8.39 -12.40 -0.29
CA ASP A 21 -8.67 -13.77 -0.77
C ASP A 21 -7.42 -14.39 -1.42
N LYS A 22 -6.57 -13.56 -2.02
CA LYS A 22 -5.31 -14.00 -2.66
C LYS A 22 -4.10 -13.87 -1.76
N CYS A 23 -4.16 -13.01 -0.75
CA CYS A 23 -3.05 -12.79 0.16
C CYS A 23 -2.80 -14.07 0.99
N ILE A 24 -1.54 -14.54 0.99
CA ILE A 24 -1.09 -15.75 1.70
C ILE A 24 -0.18 -15.42 2.89
N ALA A 25 -0.35 -14.24 3.50
CA ALA A 25 0.42 -13.85 4.67
C ALA A 25 0.15 -14.76 5.89
N ASP A 26 -1.03 -15.38 5.98
CA ASP A 26 -1.37 -16.44 6.93
C ASP A 26 -0.46 -17.68 6.83
N LYS A 27 0.18 -17.88 5.67
CA LYS A 27 1.16 -18.95 5.44
C LYS A 27 2.61 -18.49 5.62
N GLY A 28 2.82 -17.26 6.12
CA GLY A 28 4.13 -16.67 6.39
C GLY A 28 4.73 -15.85 5.24
N CYS A 29 3.94 -15.47 4.23
CA CYS A 29 4.44 -14.59 3.17
C CYS A 29 4.57 -13.13 3.65
N THR A 30 5.79 -12.58 3.58
CA THR A 30 6.10 -11.19 3.96
C THR A 30 6.65 -10.34 2.82
N VAL A 31 6.70 -10.87 1.59
CA VAL A 31 7.39 -10.24 0.44
C VAL A 31 7.05 -8.75 0.28
N CYS A 32 5.77 -8.38 0.34
CA CYS A 32 5.36 -6.98 0.16
C CYS A 32 5.89 -6.03 1.25
N VAL A 33 6.09 -6.52 2.47
CA VAL A 33 6.72 -5.79 3.59
C VAL A 33 8.22 -5.68 3.31
N ASP A 34 8.87 -6.80 2.99
CA ASP A 34 10.32 -6.89 2.81
C ASP A 34 10.84 -6.04 1.63
N VAL A 35 10.07 -5.94 0.54
CA VAL A 35 10.44 -5.18 -0.65
C VAL A 35 10.05 -3.71 -0.58
N CYS A 36 9.28 -3.29 0.43
CA CYS A 36 8.88 -1.89 0.58
C CYS A 36 10.05 -1.08 1.16
N PRO A 37 10.69 -0.18 0.38
CA PRO A 37 11.84 0.59 0.89
C PRO A 37 11.45 1.62 1.96
N MET A 38 10.15 1.90 2.09
CA MET A 38 9.58 2.89 3.00
C MET A 38 8.86 2.24 4.19
N ASP A 39 8.86 0.90 4.28
CA ASP A 39 8.24 0.15 5.38
C ASP A 39 6.77 0.54 5.67
N LEU A 40 5.98 0.68 4.60
CA LEU A 40 4.59 1.19 4.66
C LEU A 40 3.54 0.09 4.79
N LEU A 41 3.96 -1.18 4.64
CA LEU A 41 3.09 -2.35 4.66
C LEU A 41 3.41 -3.16 5.90
N ALA A 42 2.38 -3.67 6.56
CA ALA A 42 2.51 -4.52 7.73
C ALA A 42 1.53 -5.70 7.65
N ILE A 43 1.74 -6.72 8.49
CA ILE A 43 0.81 -7.84 8.63
C ILE A 43 -0.07 -7.60 9.85
N ASP A 44 -1.38 -7.62 9.66
CA ASP A 44 -2.32 -7.52 10.78
C ASP A 44 -2.30 -8.84 11.57
N PRO A 45 -2.00 -8.83 12.87
CA PRO A 45 -1.92 -10.05 13.68
C PRO A 45 -3.27 -10.75 13.86
N THR A 46 -4.39 -10.05 13.63
CA THR A 46 -5.76 -10.57 13.75
C THR A 46 -6.23 -11.24 12.48
N THR A 47 -6.11 -10.55 11.34
CA THR A 47 -6.56 -11.09 10.04
C THR A 47 -5.51 -11.97 9.38
N GLN A 48 -4.24 -11.85 9.81
CA GLN A 48 -3.08 -12.45 9.16
C GLN A 48 -2.94 -12.03 7.69
N LYS A 49 -3.46 -10.86 7.33
CA LYS A 49 -3.35 -10.28 5.98
C LYS A 49 -2.46 -9.06 6.01
N ALA A 50 -1.81 -8.81 4.88
CA ALA A 50 -1.05 -7.60 4.69
C ALA A 50 -2.01 -6.39 4.59
N PHE A 51 -1.62 -5.25 5.14
CA PHE A 51 -2.36 -4.01 5.09
C PHE A 51 -1.41 -2.81 4.96
N MET A 52 -1.97 -1.67 4.57
CA MET A 52 -1.24 -0.41 4.47
C MET A 52 -1.23 0.32 5.80
N GLN A 53 -0.07 0.40 6.45
CA GLN A 53 0.10 1.05 7.74
C GLN A 53 0.19 2.58 7.61
N PHE A 54 0.82 3.06 6.54
CA PHE A 54 1.12 4.48 6.30
C PHE A 54 0.78 4.86 4.84
N ASP A 55 0.38 6.10 4.58
CA ASP A 55 -0.19 6.53 3.29
C ASP A 55 0.82 7.19 2.33
N GLU A 56 2.12 7.20 2.66
CA GLU A 56 3.19 7.85 1.89
C GLU A 56 3.84 6.95 0.81
N CYS A 57 3.07 6.13 0.10
CA CYS A 57 3.62 5.26 -0.96
C CYS A 57 4.22 6.05 -2.13
N TRP A 58 5.40 5.63 -2.57
CA TRP A 58 6.14 6.22 -3.70
C TRP A 58 5.87 5.54 -5.05
N TYR A 59 4.91 4.60 -5.10
CA TYR A 59 4.52 3.93 -6.34
C TYR A 59 5.67 3.21 -7.07
N CYS A 60 6.65 2.68 -6.33
CA CYS A 60 7.80 1.97 -6.91
C CYS A 60 7.44 0.61 -7.53
N MET A 61 6.28 0.05 -7.19
CA MET A 61 5.70 -1.23 -7.67
C MET A 61 6.39 -2.57 -7.31
N PRO A 62 7.47 -2.70 -6.52
CA PRO A 62 8.03 -4.03 -6.24
C PRO A 62 7.05 -4.89 -5.43
N CYS A 63 6.27 -4.29 -4.52
CA CYS A 63 5.27 -5.03 -3.75
C CYS A 63 4.14 -5.62 -4.60
N GLU A 64 3.76 -4.99 -5.72
CA GLU A 64 2.81 -5.53 -6.69
C GLU A 64 3.47 -6.58 -7.59
N LYS A 65 4.66 -6.27 -8.12
CA LYS A 65 5.37 -7.13 -9.07
C LYS A 65 5.87 -8.44 -8.46
N ASP A 66 6.36 -8.38 -7.22
CA ASP A 66 6.99 -9.52 -6.55
C ASP A 66 5.96 -10.33 -5.74
N CYS A 67 4.69 -9.89 -5.69
CA CYS A 67 3.63 -10.63 -5.02
C CYS A 67 3.38 -11.96 -5.75
N PRO A 68 3.62 -13.12 -5.11
CA PRO A 68 3.53 -14.42 -5.79
C PRO A 68 2.10 -14.83 -6.17
N THR A 69 1.09 -14.15 -5.63
CA THR A 69 -0.34 -14.44 -5.83
C THR A 69 -1.11 -13.29 -6.47
N ASP A 70 -0.43 -12.22 -6.91
CA ASP A 70 -1.06 -11.01 -7.44
C ASP A 70 -2.12 -10.40 -6.50
N ALA A 71 -1.87 -10.49 -5.19
CA ALA A 71 -2.76 -9.96 -4.15
C ALA A 71 -2.60 -8.45 -3.93
N VAL A 72 -1.50 -7.85 -4.37
CA VAL A 72 -1.16 -6.44 -4.13
C VAL A 72 -1.36 -5.64 -5.40
N LYS A 73 -2.02 -4.48 -5.30
CA LYS A 73 -2.21 -3.56 -6.42
C LYS A 73 -1.86 -2.13 -6.05
N VAL A 74 -0.96 -1.52 -6.83
CA VAL A 74 -0.57 -0.12 -6.67
C VAL A 74 -1.43 0.77 -7.56
N ASN A 75 -2.27 1.58 -6.93
CA ASN A 75 -3.10 2.58 -7.61
C ASN A 75 -2.32 3.88 -7.79
N ILE A 76 -1.71 4.04 -8.96
CA ILE A 76 -1.05 5.29 -9.32
C ILE A 76 -2.08 6.35 -9.71
N PRO A 77 -2.08 7.54 -9.06
CA PRO A 77 -2.89 8.67 -9.46
C PRO A 77 -2.70 9.00 -10.94
N TYR A 78 -3.78 9.38 -11.63
CA TYR A 78 -3.74 9.70 -13.07
C TYR A 78 -2.65 10.74 -13.42
N LEU A 79 -2.36 11.67 -12.51
CA LEU A 79 -1.35 12.70 -12.71
C LEU A 79 0.11 12.18 -12.77
N LEU A 80 0.35 10.93 -12.34
CA LEU A 80 1.66 10.29 -12.35
C LEU A 80 1.78 9.17 -13.41
N LYS A 81 0.71 8.93 -14.20
CA LYS A 81 0.69 7.92 -15.27
C LYS A 81 1.16 8.47 -16.61
#